data_AF-A0A1G2EZH0-F1
#
_entry.id   AF-A0A1G2EZH0-F1
#
_cell.length_a   1.000
_cell.length_b   1.000
_cell.length_c   1.000
_cell.angle_alpha   90.00
_cell.angle_beta   90.00
_cell.angle_gamma   90.00
#
_symmetry.space_group_name_H-M   'P 1'
#
loop_
_entity.id
_entity.type
_entity.pdbx_description
1 polymer ?
#
loop_
_entity_poly.entity_id
_entity_poly.type
_entity_poly.pdbx_seq_one_letter_code
_entity_poly.pdbx_strand_id
1 'polypeptide(L)' 'MKTKNIMQQNNVSDLRRELKENREQLRRFRFSLSQSKIKNVKIGRETRRTVARIMTRINQIKTQ' A
#
# COMPACT_ATOMS: atom_id res chain seq x y z
N MET A 1 -7.49 -6.55 7.81
CA MET A 1 -8.10 -5.28 8.29
C MET A 1 -7.01 -4.39 8.90
N LYS A 2 -6.36 -3.52 8.11
CA LYS A 2 -5.45 -2.44 8.57
C LYS A 2 -5.94 -1.04 8.17
N THR A 3 -7.21 -0.94 7.74
CA THR A 3 -7.74 0.28 7.10
C THR A 3 -7.96 1.43 8.10
N LYS A 4 -8.21 1.13 9.37
CA LYS A 4 -8.52 2.14 10.40
C LYS A 4 -7.35 3.06 10.76
N ASN A 5 -6.10 2.64 10.56
CA ASN A 5 -4.92 3.39 11.03
C ASN A 5 -4.48 4.48 10.03
N ILE A 6 -4.55 4.20 8.72
CA ILE A 6 -4.10 5.13 7.65
C ILE A 6 -4.97 6.40 7.61
N MET A 7 -6.24 6.30 7.99
CA MET A 7 -7.16 7.45 7.97
C MET A 7 -6.89 8.47 9.08
N GLN A 8 -6.19 8.08 10.16
CA GLN A 8 -5.86 8.96 11.29
C GLN A 8 -4.49 9.64 11.14
N GLN A 9 -3.63 9.15 10.26
CA GLN A 9 -2.32 9.75 10.02
C GLN A 9 -2.46 10.98 9.10
N ASN A 10 -2.25 12.16 9.67
CA ASN A 10 -2.30 13.45 8.96
C ASN A 10 -0.93 13.86 8.39
N ASN A 11 0.13 13.10 8.67
CA ASN A 11 1.47 13.47 8.25
C ASN A 11 1.77 12.92 6.84
N VAL A 12 1.82 13.81 5.86
CA VAL A 12 2.05 13.48 4.44
C VAL A 12 3.41 12.78 4.23
N SER A 13 4.40 13.11 5.06
CA SER A 13 5.72 12.45 5.08
C SER A 13 5.60 10.94 5.33
N ASP A 14 4.88 10.57 6.37
CA ASP A 14 4.76 9.17 6.81
C ASP A 14 3.94 8.36 5.79
N LEU A 15 2.88 8.96 5.25
CA LEU A 15 2.09 8.37 4.15
C LEU A 15 2.95 8.10 2.89
N ARG A 16 3.87 9.01 2.55
CA ARG A 16 4.79 8.80 1.41
C ARG A 16 5.79 7.69 1.68
N ARG A 17 6.31 7.58 2.91
CA ARG A 17 7.22 6.50 3.31
C ARG A 17 6.50 5.15 3.25
N GLU A 18 5.30 5.07 3.82
CA GLU A 18 4.49 3.86 3.82
C GLU A 18 4.08 3.45 2.38
N LEU A 19 3.80 4.43 1.51
CA LEU A 19 3.55 4.18 0.09
C LEU A 19 4.76 3.56 -0.61
N LYS A 20 5.98 4.03 -0.32
CA LYS A 20 7.22 3.49 -0.89
C LYS A 20 7.43 2.04 -0.47
N GLU A 21 7.27 1.75 0.83
CA GLU A 21 7.39 0.39 1.37
C GLU A 21 6.35 -0.57 0.78
N ASN A 22 5.08 -0.15 0.68
CA ASN A 22 4.03 -0.97 0.07
C ASN A 22 4.27 -1.24 -1.43
N ARG A 23 4.81 -0.26 -2.17
CA ARG A 23 5.20 -0.46 -3.58
C ARG A 23 6.35 -1.43 -3.72
N GLU A 24 7.33 -1.37 -2.82
CA GLU A 24 8.45 -2.31 -2.82
C GLU A 24 7.99 -3.73 -2.46
N GLN A 25 7.11 -3.88 -1.47
CA GLN A 25 6.46 -5.16 -1.17
C GLN A 25 5.69 -5.70 -2.37
N LEU A 26 4.95 -4.85 -3.10
CA LEU A 26 4.24 -5.26 -4.31
C LEU A 26 5.23 -5.70 -5.41
N ARG A 27 6.37 -5.03 -5.56
CA ARG A 27 7.42 -5.41 -6.51
C ARG A 27 8.03 -6.77 -6.15
N ARG A 28 8.42 -6.97 -4.88
CA ARG A 28 8.92 -8.26 -4.37
C ARG A 28 7.89 -9.36 -4.56
N PHE A 29 6.62 -9.09 -4.26
CA PHE A 29 5.51 -10.01 -4.48
C PHE A 29 5.37 -10.40 -5.96
N ARG A 30 5.48 -9.45 -6.90
CA ARG A 30 5.45 -9.74 -8.34
C ARG A 30 6.62 -10.62 -8.78
N PHE A 31 7.83 -10.36 -8.29
CA PHE A 31 9.00 -11.20 -8.58
C PHE A 31 8.86 -12.61 -8.02
N SER A 32 8.41 -12.73 -6.78
CA SER A 32 8.20 -14.02 -6.14
C SER A 32 6.99 -14.78 -6.74
N LEU A 33 6.00 -14.08 -7.30
CA LEU A 33 4.90 -14.67 -8.07
C LEU A 33 5.40 -15.26 -9.40
N SER A 34 6.33 -14.58 -10.07
CA SER A 34 6.95 -15.06 -11.32
C SER A 34 7.75 -16.35 -11.12
N GLN A 35 8.24 -16.63 -9.91
CA GLN A 35 8.91 -17.88 -9.56
C GLN A 35 7.95 -18.96 -9.04
N SER A 36 6.62 -18.74 -9.12
CA SER A 36 5.59 -19.70 -8.67
C SER A 36 5.66 -20.07 -7.18
N LYS A 37 6.46 -19.35 -6.38
CA LYS A 37 6.71 -19.64 -4.96
C LYS A 37 5.59 -19.15 -4.04
N ILE A 38 4.67 -18.32 -4.52
CA ILE A 38 3.63 -17.71 -3.68
C ILE A 38 2.28 -18.39 -3.88
N LYS A 39 1.81 -19.10 -2.85
CA LYS A 39 0.44 -19.63 -2.77
C LYS A 39 -0.60 -18.57 -2.37
N ASN A 40 -0.18 -17.51 -1.69
CA ASN A 40 -1.08 -16.48 -1.12
C ASN A 40 -1.27 -15.26 -2.03
N VAL A 41 -2.00 -15.45 -3.13
CA VAL A 41 -2.35 -14.39 -4.10
C VAL A 41 -3.15 -13.23 -3.48
N LYS A 42 -3.88 -13.52 -2.39
CA LYS A 42 -4.70 -12.55 -1.63
C LYS A 42 -3.88 -11.39 -1.08
N ILE A 43 -2.64 -11.65 -0.65
CA ILE A 43 -1.76 -10.63 -0.06
C ILE A 43 -1.49 -9.52 -1.06
N GLY A 44 -1.09 -9.85 -2.29
CA GLY A 44 -0.83 -8.84 -3.33
C GLY A 44 -2.05 -8.00 -3.70
N ARG A 45 -3.27 -8.56 -3.64
CA ARG A 45 -4.50 -7.80 -3.84
C ARG A 45 -4.75 -6.81 -2.69
N GLU A 46 -4.47 -7.22 -1.45
CA GLU A 46 -4.60 -6.34 -0.29
C GLU A 46 -3.56 -5.21 -0.33
N THR A 47 -2.30 -5.50 -0.68
CA THR A 47 -1.25 -4.47 -0.83
C THR A 47 -1.62 -3.43 -1.89
N ARG A 48 -2.18 -3.84 -3.03
CA ARG A 48 -2.69 -2.91 -4.06
C ARG A 48 -3.79 -1.99 -3.52
N ARG A 49 -4.74 -2.52 -2.75
CA ARG A 49 -5.80 -1.73 -2.12
C ARG A 49 -5.25 -0.74 -1.09
N THR A 50 -4.24 -1.15 -0.32
CA THR A 50 -3.57 -0.26 0.65
C THR A 50 -2.89 0.91 -0.05
N VAL A 51 -2.15 0.66 -1.14
CA VAL A 51 -1.53 1.73 -1.95
C VAL A 51 -2.58 2.71 -2.47
N ALA A 52 -3.69 2.22 -3.03
CA ALA A 52 -4.76 3.07 -3.54
C ALA A 52 -5.38 3.96 -2.45
N ARG A 53 -5.58 3.42 -1.24
CA ARG A 53 -6.10 4.17 -0.09
C ARG A 53 -5.14 5.26 0.39
N ILE A 54 -3.85 4.96 0.47
CA ILE A 54 -2.83 5.95 0.83
C ILE A 54 -2.82 7.10 -0.20
N MET A 55 -2.84 6.78 -1.50
CA MET A 55 -2.89 7.80 -2.56
C MET A 55 -4.17 8.65 -2.47
N THR A 56 -5.32 8.02 -2.16
CA THR A 56 -6.59 8.74 -1.97
C THR A 56 -6.50 9.72 -0.80
N ARG A 57 -5.92 9.29 0.34
CA ARG A 57 -5.76 10.16 1.51
C ARG A 57 -4.82 11.33 1.23
N ILE A 58 -3.70 11.09 0.54
CA ILE A 58 -2.77 12.16 0.12
C ILE A 58 -3.50 13.18 -0.77
N ASN A 59 -4.33 12.73 -1.72
CA ASN A 59 -5.11 13.63 -2.55
C ASN A 59 -6.14 14.42 -1.74
N GLN A 60 -6.84 13.79 -0.79
CA GLN A 60 -7.78 14.49 0.10
C GLN A 60 -7.11 15.59 0.93
N ILE A 61 -5.90 15.33 1.44
CA ILE A 61 -5.12 16.34 2.19
C ILE A 61 -4.69 17.50 1.29
N LYS A 62 -4.36 17.23 0.01
CA LYS A 62 -3.95 18.28 -0.94
C LYS A 62 -5.13 19.18 -1.39
N THR A 63 -6.35 18.63 -1.41
CA THR A 63 -7.55 19.32 -1.90
C THR A 63 -8.30 20.06 -0.79
N GLN A 64 -8.00 19.80 0.49
CA GLN A 64 -8.39 20.65 1.62
C GLN A 64 -7.47 21.87 1.72
#